data_AF-A0A6M8V0E2-F1
#
_entry.id   AF-A0A6M8V0E2-F1
#
_cell.length_a   1.000
_cell.length_b   1.000
_cell.length_c   1.000
_cell.angle_alpha   90.00
_cell.angle_beta   90.00
_cell.angle_gamma   90.00
#
_symmetry.space_group_name_H-M   'P 1'
#
loop_
_entity.id
_entity.type
_entity.pdbx_description
1 polymer ?
#
loop_
_entity_poly.entity_id
_entity_poly.type
_entity_poly.pdbx_seq_one_letter_code
_entity_poly.pdbx_strand_id
1 'polypeptide(L)'
;MKNSLIIVTLIVLAFLPFGCEKVETPVTADEDLALEKGNKVLICDIEQLYAAVNDSTKCGKILHLSAGTYILSVNDSAGTPRPNGGRLELKQNMSLSGIYNNRSAVVIDASGLPNSSFVVSTGRTGPIRIGLGKNSIKWLTIVGNDRAAGGIETDLAGTTTTQIRIAHVVSGGSLRGIDVRNIGTTMAGRRIDAEIVDNECFGIVEGIRIVNTNGADQGQIFADLRGNHVHDFYFGLLVNNNRCSSAVIEVKSRGDMFEGNGLGALIAGGTAGLGTSVSNSTIFEARNSAFINNIGPVDPEFGDSGGLLVLGADAFGPDMTFYNTVNVQLRNTRVSGNQNIDFQAFGSRSLANPPVLGGTNNHALIKLYGLSRFLDVVVTHSLPEDPNNTNTVTVVR
;
A
#
# COMPACT_ATOMS: atom_id res chain seq x y z
N MET A 1 3.56 -73.61 -23.28
CA MET A 1 4.58 -73.60 -24.37
C MET A 1 5.18 -72.20 -24.47
N LYS A 2 6.51 -72.09 -24.19
CA LYS A 2 7.46 -70.97 -24.36
C LYS A 2 7.09 -69.66 -23.61
N ASN A 3 7.67 -69.27 -22.46
CA ASN A 3 9.04 -69.30 -21.90
C ASN A 3 10.14 -68.67 -22.78
N SER A 4 10.52 -67.42 -22.42
CA SER A 4 11.83 -66.73 -22.54
C SER A 4 11.68 -65.43 -21.71
N LEU A 5 12.29 -65.13 -20.55
CA LEU A 5 13.65 -65.25 -19.99
C LEU A 5 14.75 -64.56 -20.83
N ILE A 6 15.06 -63.30 -20.51
CA ILE A 6 16.38 -62.68 -20.75
C ILE A 6 16.74 -61.73 -19.57
N ILE A 7 17.62 -62.28 -18.73
CA ILE A 7 18.88 -61.74 -18.18
C ILE A 7 18.92 -60.32 -17.56
N VAL A 8 19.21 -60.35 -16.25
CA VAL A 8 19.70 -59.30 -15.36
C VAL A 8 21.12 -58.86 -15.74
N THR A 9 21.38 -57.56 -15.79
CA THR A 9 22.71 -56.99 -15.54
C THR A 9 22.62 -55.94 -14.44
N LEU A 10 23.11 -56.32 -13.27
CA LEU A 10 23.42 -55.43 -12.14
C LEU A 10 24.55 -54.48 -12.58
N ILE A 11 24.33 -53.17 -12.48
CA ILE A 11 25.44 -52.21 -12.34
C ILE A 11 25.31 -51.58 -10.96
N VAL A 12 26.22 -52.01 -10.08
CA VAL A 12 26.58 -51.32 -8.85
C VAL A 12 27.30 -50.03 -9.27
N LEU A 13 26.75 -48.86 -8.93
CA LEU A 13 27.53 -47.64 -8.89
C LEU A 13 27.50 -47.04 -7.49
N ALA A 14 28.70 -46.79 -7.00
CA ALA A 14 29.05 -46.41 -5.65
C ALA A 14 28.35 -45.15 -5.15
N PHE A 15 27.90 -45.21 -3.89
CA PHE A 15 27.75 -44.04 -3.04
C PHE A 15 29.13 -43.38 -2.87
N LEU A 16 29.28 -42.15 -3.38
CA LEU A 16 30.31 -41.22 -2.95
C LEU A 16 29.64 -40.03 -2.25
N PRO A 17 30.18 -39.54 -1.13
CA PRO A 17 29.65 -38.37 -0.44
C PRO A 17 30.08 -37.13 -1.22
N PHE A 18 29.16 -36.49 -1.93
CA PHE A 18 29.42 -35.16 -2.47
C PHE A 18 29.36 -34.17 -1.31
N GLY A 19 30.53 -33.59 -1.04
CA GLY A 19 30.72 -32.54 -0.06
C GLY A 19 29.90 -31.30 -0.39
N CYS A 20 29.60 -30.56 0.68
CA CYS A 20 28.96 -29.26 0.66
C CYS A 20 29.82 -28.26 -0.16
N GLU A 21 29.49 -28.10 -1.43
CA GLU A 21 30.07 -27.09 -2.29
C GLU A 21 29.20 -25.83 -2.19
N LYS A 22 29.76 -24.78 -1.57
CA LYS A 22 29.19 -23.45 -1.53
C LYS A 22 29.03 -22.95 -2.96
N VAL A 23 27.80 -22.90 -3.44
CA VAL A 23 27.44 -22.07 -4.60
C VAL A 23 27.35 -20.64 -4.09
N GLU A 24 28.41 -19.86 -4.30
CA GLU A 24 28.40 -18.42 -4.10
C GLU A 24 27.56 -17.78 -5.23
N THR A 25 26.32 -17.41 -4.90
CA THR A 25 25.56 -16.45 -5.70
C THR A 25 26.06 -15.04 -5.38
N PRO A 26 26.53 -14.25 -6.36
CA PRO A 26 26.81 -12.85 -6.13
C PRO A 26 25.50 -12.06 -6.26
N VAL A 27 25.11 -11.38 -5.18
CA VAL A 27 24.50 -10.03 -5.09
C VAL A 27 23.88 -9.87 -3.69
N THR A 28 24.58 -9.07 -2.85
CA THR A 28 24.12 -8.31 -1.68
C THR A 28 23.44 -9.03 -0.50
N ALA A 29 24.08 -10.04 0.08
CA ALA A 29 23.77 -10.49 1.45
C ALA A 29 24.57 -9.70 2.53
N ASP A 30 25.63 -8.99 2.14
CA ASP A 30 26.62 -8.44 3.07
C ASP A 30 26.38 -6.99 3.52
N GLU A 31 25.49 -6.22 2.89
CA GLU A 31 25.18 -4.84 3.37
C GLU A 31 24.21 -4.83 4.56
N ASP A 32 23.33 -5.84 4.71
CA ASP A 32 22.40 -5.92 5.84
C ASP A 32 23.02 -6.59 7.09
N LEU A 33 23.99 -7.51 6.97
CA LEU A 33 24.48 -8.30 8.11
C LEU A 33 25.64 -7.66 8.90
N ALA A 34 26.40 -6.73 8.32
CA ALA A 34 27.67 -6.25 8.91
C ALA A 34 27.52 -5.05 9.87
N LEU A 35 26.39 -4.34 9.90
CA LEU A 35 26.18 -3.13 10.73
C LEU A 35 25.40 -3.38 12.05
N GLU A 36 24.98 -4.61 12.34
CA GLU A 36 23.79 -4.85 13.16
C GLU A 36 23.97 -5.46 14.56
N LYS A 37 25.18 -5.78 15.05
CA LYS A 37 25.29 -6.48 16.35
C LYS A 37 24.89 -5.65 17.58
N GLY A 38 24.91 -4.32 17.50
CA GLY A 38 24.47 -3.41 18.58
C GLY A 38 23.09 -2.77 18.37
N ASN A 39 22.42 -3.07 17.25
CA ASN A 39 21.19 -2.38 16.85
C ASN A 39 19.95 -3.27 16.83
N LYS A 40 20.08 -4.54 17.22
CA LYS A 40 18.99 -5.51 17.29
C LYS A 40 18.55 -5.80 18.73
N VAL A 41 17.25 -5.99 18.90
CA VAL A 41 16.64 -6.54 20.13
C VAL A 41 15.93 -7.81 19.73
N LEU A 42 16.35 -8.95 20.29
CA LEU A 42 15.68 -10.23 20.06
C LEU A 42 14.39 -10.28 20.88
N ILE A 43 13.32 -10.72 20.25
CA ILE A 43 11.98 -10.79 20.82
C ILE A 43 11.46 -12.21 20.61
N CYS A 44 11.16 -12.91 21.70
CA CYS A 44 10.74 -14.32 21.66
C CYS A 44 9.25 -14.51 21.92
N ASP A 45 8.57 -13.50 22.48
CA ASP A 45 7.17 -13.56 22.85
C ASP A 45 6.49 -12.17 22.80
N ILE A 46 5.17 -12.17 22.99
CA ILE A 46 4.35 -10.96 22.94
C ILE A 46 4.66 -9.95 24.06
N GLU A 47 5.05 -10.42 25.24
CA GLU A 47 5.36 -9.53 26.37
C GLU A 47 6.65 -8.77 26.11
N GLN A 48 7.67 -9.46 25.57
CA GLN A 48 8.92 -8.84 25.13
C GLN A 48 8.68 -7.85 24.00
N LEU A 49 7.77 -8.16 23.06
CA LEU A 49 7.40 -7.24 21.98
C LEU A 49 6.80 -5.95 22.55
N TYR A 50 5.80 -6.05 23.43
CA TYR A 50 5.20 -4.87 24.04
C TYR A 50 6.17 -4.10 24.92
N ALA A 51 7.03 -4.78 25.68
CA ALA A 51 8.06 -4.12 26.46
C ALA A 51 9.02 -3.32 25.56
N ALA A 52 9.50 -3.93 24.47
CA ALA A 52 10.45 -3.30 23.57
C ALA A 52 9.85 -2.17 22.73
N VAL A 53 8.61 -2.32 22.23
CA VAL A 53 7.97 -1.29 21.39
C VAL A 53 7.61 -0.04 22.20
N ASN A 54 7.36 -0.19 23.51
CA ASN A 54 6.98 0.92 24.38
C ASN A 54 8.17 1.59 25.09
N ASP A 55 9.35 0.98 25.05
CA ASP A 55 10.57 1.49 25.68
C ASP A 55 11.27 2.53 24.78
N SER A 56 11.34 3.78 25.26
CA SER A 56 11.99 4.88 24.55
C SER A 56 13.50 4.70 24.38
N THR A 57 14.14 3.86 25.18
CA THR A 57 15.56 3.50 25.02
C THR A 57 15.80 2.60 23.81
N LYS A 58 14.73 2.05 23.20
CA LYS A 58 14.78 1.23 21.98
C LYS A 58 14.52 2.03 20.69
N CYS A 59 14.40 3.36 20.76
CA CYS A 59 14.42 4.20 19.56
C CYS A 59 15.65 3.90 18.69
N GLY A 60 15.48 3.84 17.37
CA GLY A 60 16.56 3.50 16.43
C GLY A 60 16.93 2.01 16.35
N LYS A 61 16.33 1.15 17.17
CA LYS A 61 16.59 -0.29 17.19
C LYS A 61 15.69 -1.07 16.23
N ILE A 62 16.19 -2.22 15.82
CA ILE A 62 15.44 -3.23 15.07
C ILE A 62 14.96 -4.29 16.06
N LEU A 63 13.65 -4.44 16.18
CA LEU A 63 13.02 -5.52 16.95
C LEU A 63 12.95 -6.75 16.05
N HIS A 64 13.76 -7.76 16.38
CA HIS A 64 13.88 -8.99 15.60
C HIS A 64 13.06 -10.09 16.26
N LEU A 65 11.97 -10.48 15.61
CA LEU A 65 10.99 -11.44 16.10
C LEU A 65 11.46 -12.86 15.81
N SER A 66 11.45 -13.70 16.84
CA SER A 66 11.58 -15.16 16.68
C SER A 66 10.34 -15.71 15.98
N ALA A 67 10.46 -16.89 15.39
CA ALA A 67 9.32 -17.56 14.78
C ALA A 67 8.20 -17.80 15.82
N GLY A 68 6.96 -17.50 15.44
CA GLY A 68 5.81 -17.61 16.33
C GLY A 68 4.67 -16.67 15.97
N THR A 69 3.56 -16.83 16.70
CA THR A 69 2.38 -15.97 16.59
C THR A 69 2.32 -15.04 17.80
N TYR A 70 2.29 -13.74 17.51
CA TYR A 70 2.24 -12.64 18.46
C TYR A 70 0.81 -12.09 18.47
N ILE A 71 -0.03 -12.61 19.37
CA ILE A 71 -1.44 -12.22 19.49
C ILE A 71 -1.52 -10.88 20.24
N LEU A 72 -1.94 -9.83 19.54
CA LEU A 72 -2.16 -8.51 20.12
C LEU A 72 -3.37 -8.55 21.05
N SER A 73 -3.26 -7.87 22.19
CA SER A 73 -4.27 -7.88 23.25
C SER A 73 -4.38 -6.53 23.95
N VAL A 74 -5.57 -6.19 24.44
CA VAL A 74 -5.80 -4.94 25.19
C VAL A 74 -5.14 -4.97 26.56
N ASN A 75 -5.03 -6.15 27.17
CA ASN A 75 -4.48 -6.33 28.50
C ASN A 75 -3.28 -7.28 28.47
N ASP A 76 -2.39 -7.15 29.43
CA ASP A 76 -1.36 -8.15 29.71
C ASP A 76 -1.92 -9.37 30.45
N SER A 77 -1.05 -10.35 30.72
CA SER A 77 -1.40 -11.58 31.45
C SER A 77 -1.88 -11.33 32.90
N ALA A 78 -1.59 -10.17 33.49
CA ALA A 78 -2.09 -9.75 34.79
C ALA A 78 -3.40 -8.95 34.72
N GLY A 79 -3.93 -8.72 33.52
CA GLY A 79 -5.14 -7.92 33.29
C GLY A 79 -4.89 -6.42 33.24
N THR A 80 -3.63 -5.97 33.22
CA THR A 80 -3.29 -4.54 33.13
C THR A 80 -3.47 -4.04 31.70
N PRO A 81 -4.16 -2.91 31.48
CA PRO A 81 -4.29 -2.33 30.16
C PRO A 81 -2.93 -2.01 29.53
N ARG A 82 -2.74 -2.46 28.28
CA ARG A 82 -1.56 -2.13 27.48
C ARG A 82 -1.69 -0.73 26.89
N PRO A 83 -0.56 -0.04 26.65
CA PRO A 83 -0.56 1.20 25.88
C PRO A 83 -1.26 1.04 24.53
N ASN A 84 -1.80 2.14 24.01
CA ASN A 84 -2.36 2.21 22.66
C ASN A 84 -3.44 1.16 22.37
N GLY A 85 -4.20 0.76 23.40
CA GLY A 85 -5.26 -0.25 23.26
C GLY A 85 -4.76 -1.59 22.71
N GLY A 86 -3.49 -1.95 22.94
CA GLY A 86 -2.90 -3.18 22.44
C GLY A 86 -2.31 -3.10 21.03
N ARG A 87 -2.39 -1.96 20.34
CA ARG A 87 -1.69 -1.78 19.05
C ARG A 87 -0.17 -1.66 19.25
N LEU A 88 0.58 -1.88 18.18
CA LEU A 88 2.00 -1.59 18.09
C LEU A 88 2.20 -0.21 17.48
N GLU A 89 2.83 0.71 18.23
CA GLU A 89 3.21 2.03 17.72
C GLU A 89 4.74 2.16 17.79
N LEU A 90 5.39 1.99 16.63
CA LEU A 90 6.85 1.99 16.55
C LEU A 90 7.39 3.39 16.88
N LYS A 91 8.36 3.43 17.78
CA LYS A 91 9.02 4.67 18.19
C LYS A 91 9.92 5.22 17.09
N GLN A 92 10.50 6.39 17.37
CA GLN A 92 11.38 7.07 16.44
C GLN A 92 12.51 6.15 15.95
N ASN A 93 12.62 6.04 14.62
CA ASN A 93 13.61 5.23 13.93
C ASN A 93 13.57 3.71 14.25
N MET A 94 12.51 3.23 14.90
CA MET A 94 12.38 1.82 15.27
C MET A 94 11.92 0.99 14.07
N SER A 95 12.37 -0.25 13.98
CA SER A 95 11.96 -1.19 12.93
C SER A 95 11.52 -2.53 13.51
N LEU A 96 10.67 -3.25 12.78
CA LEU A 96 10.19 -4.59 13.10
C LEU A 96 10.61 -5.55 11.98
N SER A 97 11.24 -6.66 12.33
CA SER A 97 11.68 -7.68 11.38
C SER A 97 11.33 -9.06 11.89
N GLY A 98 10.69 -9.88 11.05
CA GLY A 98 10.62 -11.32 11.27
C GLY A 98 11.83 -12.06 10.70
N ILE A 99 11.60 -13.30 10.26
CA ILE A 99 12.65 -14.22 9.79
C ILE A 99 12.90 -14.02 8.30
N TYR A 100 14.15 -13.69 7.96
CA TYR A 100 14.60 -13.49 6.58
C TYR A 100 14.24 -14.67 5.68
N ASN A 101 13.74 -14.38 4.47
CA ASN A 101 13.25 -15.37 3.50
C ASN A 101 12.08 -16.25 3.98
N ASN A 102 11.41 -15.89 5.09
CA ASN A 102 10.24 -16.61 5.57
C ASN A 102 9.22 -15.68 6.23
N ARG A 103 8.42 -14.99 5.40
CA ARG A 103 7.37 -14.06 5.86
C ARG A 103 6.22 -14.73 6.63
N SER A 104 6.11 -16.06 6.59
CA SER A 104 5.08 -16.83 7.32
C SER A 104 5.56 -17.34 8.68
N ALA A 105 6.86 -17.30 8.99
CA ALA A 105 7.40 -17.77 10.27
C ALA A 105 6.98 -16.88 11.44
N VAL A 106 6.66 -15.62 11.18
CA VAL A 106 6.26 -14.64 12.19
C VAL A 106 4.90 -14.07 11.82
N VAL A 107 3.94 -14.21 12.73
CA VAL A 107 2.58 -13.72 12.55
C VAL A 107 2.27 -12.70 13.65
N ILE A 108 1.93 -11.47 13.27
CA ILE A 108 1.29 -10.50 14.17
C ILE A 108 -0.22 -10.67 14.00
N ASP A 109 -0.92 -11.09 15.06
CA ASP A 109 -2.36 -11.36 15.02
C ASP A 109 -3.13 -10.29 15.79
N ALA A 110 -3.88 -9.46 15.07
CA ALA A 110 -4.71 -8.39 15.58
C ALA A 110 -6.21 -8.72 15.56
N SER A 111 -6.60 -9.93 15.15
CA SER A 111 -8.00 -10.32 14.97
C SER A 111 -8.82 -10.21 16.27
N GLY A 112 -8.17 -10.39 17.43
CA GLY A 112 -8.79 -10.28 18.76
C GLY A 112 -8.98 -8.87 19.30
N LEU A 113 -8.44 -7.83 18.65
CA LEU A 113 -8.55 -6.45 19.16
C LEU A 113 -9.98 -5.87 19.00
N PRO A 114 -10.52 -5.16 20.01
CA PRO A 114 -11.83 -4.52 19.91
C PRO A 114 -11.81 -3.26 19.04
N ASN A 115 -12.98 -2.76 18.65
CA ASN A 115 -13.10 -1.52 17.87
C ASN A 115 -12.43 -0.31 18.55
N SER A 116 -12.49 -0.23 19.89
CA SER A 116 -11.83 0.82 20.67
C SER A 116 -10.31 0.83 20.48
N SER A 117 -9.70 -0.28 20.09
CA SER A 117 -8.29 -0.37 19.72
C SER A 117 -7.99 0.25 18.36
N PHE A 118 -8.96 0.75 17.60
CA PHE A 118 -8.69 1.35 16.28
C PHE A 118 -9.22 2.77 16.14
N VAL A 119 -9.93 3.30 17.14
CA VAL A 119 -10.44 4.67 17.14
C VAL A 119 -9.43 5.60 17.82
N VAL A 120 -8.89 6.55 17.06
CA VAL A 120 -7.97 7.61 17.52
C VAL A 120 -8.53 8.98 17.14
N SER A 121 -7.93 10.06 17.65
CA SER A 121 -8.43 11.43 17.42
C SER A 121 -8.50 11.83 15.94
N THR A 122 -7.68 11.24 15.09
CA THR A 122 -7.63 11.48 13.64
C THR A 122 -8.53 10.54 12.83
N GLY A 123 -9.29 9.64 13.48
CA GLY A 123 -10.17 8.67 12.84
C GLY A 123 -9.82 7.22 13.17
N ARG A 124 -9.94 6.33 12.19
CA ARG A 124 -9.54 4.92 12.35
C ARG A 124 -8.07 4.70 12.05
N THR A 125 -7.44 3.77 12.75
CA THR A 125 -6.04 3.38 12.55
C THR A 125 -5.83 1.85 12.46
N GLY A 126 -4.58 1.42 12.28
CA GLY A 126 -4.16 0.03 12.09
C GLY A 126 -3.53 -0.61 13.33
N PRO A 127 -3.36 -1.94 13.35
CA PRO A 127 -2.73 -2.64 14.46
C PRO A 127 -1.23 -2.35 14.58
N ILE A 128 -0.57 -2.00 13.46
CA ILE A 128 0.82 -1.54 13.44
C ILE A 128 0.86 -0.13 12.86
N ARG A 129 1.40 0.80 13.66
CA ARG A 129 1.55 2.21 13.28
C ARG A 129 3.02 2.59 13.25
N ILE A 130 3.42 3.23 12.16
CA ILE A 130 4.75 3.81 11.91
C ILE A 130 4.60 5.29 11.54
N GLY A 131 5.70 6.00 11.32
CA GLY A 131 5.65 7.42 10.94
C GLY A 131 6.64 8.32 11.68
N LEU A 132 7.44 7.75 12.58
CA LEU A 132 8.38 8.51 13.39
C LEU A 132 9.80 8.30 12.87
N GLY A 133 10.26 9.19 11.99
CA GLY A 133 11.60 9.14 11.42
C GLY A 133 11.76 7.99 10.41
N LYS A 134 12.72 7.09 10.63
CA LYS A 134 13.07 5.98 9.74
C LYS A 134 12.52 4.64 10.25
N ASN A 135 11.35 4.21 9.79
CA ASN A 135 10.76 2.95 10.24
C ASN A 135 10.84 1.88 9.14
N SER A 136 10.98 0.62 9.53
CA SER A 136 10.78 -0.49 8.59
C SER A 136 10.00 -1.65 9.20
N ILE A 137 9.25 -2.35 8.36
CA ILE A 137 8.52 -3.58 8.70
C ILE A 137 8.87 -4.60 7.63
N LYS A 138 9.46 -5.73 8.03
CA LYS A 138 9.92 -6.74 7.07
C LYS A 138 9.66 -8.18 7.50
N TRP A 139 9.46 -9.07 6.53
CA TRP A 139 9.51 -10.52 6.71
C TRP A 139 8.53 -11.07 7.76
N LEU A 140 7.27 -10.64 7.71
CA LEU A 140 6.23 -11.09 8.63
C LEU A 140 4.85 -11.08 7.98
N THR A 141 3.92 -11.79 8.60
CA THR A 141 2.50 -11.82 8.23
C THR A 141 1.69 -11.04 9.26
N ILE A 142 0.73 -10.25 8.80
CA ILE A 142 -0.22 -9.52 9.63
C ILE A 142 -1.60 -10.12 9.39
N VAL A 143 -2.16 -10.73 10.42
CA VAL A 143 -3.58 -11.09 10.50
C VAL A 143 -4.28 -9.88 11.10
N GLY A 144 -4.94 -9.10 10.25
CA GLY A 144 -5.59 -7.85 10.56
C GLY A 144 -6.93 -8.01 11.28
N ASN A 145 -7.71 -6.94 11.24
CA ASN A 145 -9.02 -6.86 11.88
C ASN A 145 -9.94 -5.96 11.03
N ASP A 146 -11.17 -6.38 10.77
CA ASP A 146 -12.12 -5.64 9.93
C ASP A 146 -12.49 -4.25 10.50
N ARG A 147 -12.23 -4.03 11.80
CA ARG A 147 -12.35 -2.74 12.49
C ARG A 147 -11.08 -1.88 12.43
N ALA A 148 -9.95 -2.40 11.95
CA ALA A 148 -8.76 -1.61 11.65
C ALA A 148 -8.90 -0.89 10.30
N ALA A 149 -8.33 0.31 10.17
CA ALA A 149 -8.34 1.03 8.89
C ALA A 149 -7.34 0.44 7.89
N GLY A 150 -6.17 -0.02 8.32
CA GLY A 150 -5.22 -0.80 7.53
C GLY A 150 -4.43 -1.79 8.38
N GLY A 151 -3.69 -2.72 7.76
CA GLY A 151 -2.76 -3.61 8.47
C GLY A 151 -1.52 -2.86 8.98
N ILE A 152 -1.01 -1.93 8.17
CA ILE A 152 0.09 -1.01 8.52
C ILE A 152 -0.34 0.41 8.18
N GLU A 153 -0.12 1.35 9.09
CA GLU A 153 -0.42 2.77 8.87
C GLU A 153 0.74 3.71 9.22
N THR A 154 0.87 4.83 8.50
CA THR A 154 1.95 5.81 8.69
C THR A 154 1.52 7.07 9.46
N ASP A 155 0.44 6.95 10.21
CA ASP A 155 -0.33 8.05 10.79
C ASP A 155 0.17 8.50 12.18
N LEU A 156 1.39 8.14 12.56
CA LEU A 156 2.07 8.73 13.71
C LEU A 156 2.62 10.12 13.36
N ALA A 157 2.10 11.14 14.02
CA ALA A 157 2.58 12.52 13.92
C ALA A 157 3.82 12.75 14.80
N GLY A 158 4.68 13.68 14.41
CA GLY A 158 5.84 14.09 15.22
C GLY A 158 7.14 14.28 14.44
N THR A 159 7.15 13.99 13.14
CA THR A 159 8.30 14.30 12.27
C THR A 159 7.86 15.02 11.00
N THR A 160 8.63 16.02 10.57
CA THR A 160 8.40 16.75 9.33
C THR A 160 8.78 15.94 8.10
N THR A 161 9.71 15.00 8.25
CA THR A 161 10.11 14.04 7.21
C THR A 161 10.20 12.65 7.81
N THR A 162 9.59 11.69 7.11
CA THR A 162 9.56 10.28 7.49
C THR A 162 10.06 9.43 6.33
N GLN A 163 10.86 8.43 6.62
CA GLN A 163 11.29 7.40 5.67
C GLN A 163 10.74 6.06 6.14
N ILE A 164 10.00 5.36 5.28
CA ILE A 164 9.44 4.06 5.61
C ILE A 164 9.86 3.02 4.59
N ARG A 165 10.07 1.79 5.07
CA ARG A 165 10.21 0.62 4.20
C ARG A 165 9.33 -0.53 4.69
N ILE A 166 8.40 -0.97 3.86
CA ILE A 166 7.54 -2.13 4.11
C ILE A 166 7.87 -3.17 3.05
N ALA A 167 8.47 -4.29 3.45
CA ALA A 167 8.96 -5.27 2.49
C ALA A 167 8.77 -6.72 2.90
N HIS A 168 8.39 -7.58 1.95
CA HIS A 168 8.19 -9.00 2.20
C HIS A 168 7.15 -9.27 3.30
N VAL A 169 6.08 -8.46 3.32
CA VAL A 169 4.98 -8.59 4.28
C VAL A 169 3.76 -9.17 3.59
N VAL A 170 3.07 -10.08 4.28
CA VAL A 170 1.67 -10.42 3.95
C VAL A 170 0.75 -9.63 4.85
N SER A 171 -0.21 -8.90 4.31
CA SER A 171 -1.17 -8.10 5.08
C SER A 171 -2.60 -8.40 4.62
N GLY A 172 -3.42 -8.96 5.50
CA GLY A 172 -4.83 -9.18 5.21
C GLY A 172 -5.74 -9.18 6.43
N GLY A 173 -7.05 -9.16 6.22
CA GLY A 173 -8.07 -9.11 7.28
C GLY A 173 -8.43 -7.72 7.80
N SER A 174 -7.64 -6.68 7.47
CA SER A 174 -8.00 -5.27 7.70
C SER A 174 -8.76 -4.68 6.50
N LEU A 175 -9.41 -3.53 6.67
CA LEU A 175 -10.05 -2.84 5.54
C LEU A 175 -9.05 -2.48 4.44
N ARG A 176 -7.81 -2.17 4.83
CA ARG A 176 -6.70 -1.91 3.92
C ARG A 176 -5.49 -2.80 4.18
N GLY A 177 -4.70 -3.06 3.16
CA GLY A 177 -3.41 -3.74 3.32
C GLY A 177 -2.36 -2.82 3.97
N ILE A 178 -1.95 -1.80 3.22
CA ILE A 178 -0.94 -0.80 3.63
C ILE A 178 -1.51 0.61 3.38
N ASP A 179 -1.51 1.48 4.40
CA ASP A 179 -1.99 2.87 4.31
C ASP A 179 -0.87 3.86 4.61
N VAL A 180 -0.29 4.43 3.54
CA VAL A 180 0.69 5.51 3.60
C VAL A 180 -0.04 6.84 3.51
N ARG A 181 -0.11 7.55 4.63
CA ARG A 181 -0.85 8.79 4.72
C ARG A 181 -0.22 9.90 5.55
N ASN A 182 -0.44 11.12 5.09
CA ASN A 182 -0.49 12.31 5.93
C ASN A 182 -1.96 12.62 6.23
N ILE A 183 -2.32 12.80 7.49
CA ILE A 183 -3.71 13.03 7.92
C ILE A 183 -3.80 14.14 8.96
N GLY A 184 -4.72 15.08 8.74
CA GLY A 184 -4.96 16.17 9.69
C GLY A 184 -3.97 17.33 9.54
N THR A 185 -4.35 18.45 10.15
CA THR A 185 -3.55 19.69 10.16
C THR A 185 -2.22 19.54 10.90
N THR A 186 -2.09 18.56 11.81
CA THR A 186 -0.83 18.24 12.48
C THR A 186 0.24 17.64 11.55
N MET A 187 -0.17 17.20 10.36
CA MET A 187 0.73 16.69 9.32
C MET A 187 0.79 17.59 8.08
N ALA A 188 0.31 18.83 8.19
CA ALA A 188 0.50 19.81 7.12
C ALA A 188 2.00 20.03 6.84
N GLY A 189 2.38 20.04 5.57
CA GLY A 189 3.78 20.15 5.12
C GLY A 189 4.65 18.92 5.36
N ARG A 190 4.12 17.83 5.93
CA ARG A 190 4.91 16.62 6.21
C ARG A 190 5.26 15.88 4.92
N ARG A 191 6.50 15.41 4.85
CA ARG A 191 7.02 14.54 3.78
C ARG A 191 7.13 13.09 4.24
N ILE A 192 6.65 12.16 3.41
CA ILE A 192 6.88 10.72 3.56
C ILE A 192 7.60 10.20 2.31
N ASP A 193 8.76 9.58 2.49
CA ASP A 193 9.44 8.79 1.48
C ASP A 193 9.20 7.30 1.80
N ALA A 194 8.51 6.58 0.91
CA ALA A 194 8.04 5.21 1.14
C ALA A 194 8.61 4.23 0.12
N GLU A 195 9.15 3.11 0.61
CA GLU A 195 9.48 1.94 -0.19
C GLU A 195 8.55 0.78 0.18
N ILE A 196 7.80 0.27 -0.80
CA ILE A 196 6.85 -0.83 -0.61
C ILE A 196 7.24 -1.95 -1.59
N VAL A 197 7.83 -3.03 -1.08
CA VAL A 197 8.53 -4.02 -1.91
C VAL A 197 8.09 -5.45 -1.61
N ASP A 198 7.69 -6.20 -2.64
CA ASP A 198 7.43 -7.65 -2.56
C ASP A 198 6.43 -8.02 -1.43
N ASN A 199 5.40 -7.20 -1.28
CA ASN A 199 4.32 -7.48 -0.33
C ASN A 199 3.17 -8.19 -1.03
N GLU A 200 2.40 -8.94 -0.24
CA GLU A 200 1.12 -9.50 -0.63
C GLU A 200 0.03 -8.84 0.23
N CYS A 201 -0.95 -8.21 -0.42
CA CYS A 201 -2.08 -7.58 0.26
C CYS A 201 -3.39 -8.18 -0.25
N PHE A 202 -4.29 -8.52 0.67
CA PHE A 202 -5.67 -8.93 0.35
C PHE A 202 -6.65 -8.46 1.42
N GLY A 203 -7.88 -8.13 1.05
CA GLY A 203 -8.82 -7.55 2.02
C GLY A 203 -10.11 -7.06 1.37
N ILE A 204 -10.63 -5.92 1.84
CA ILE A 204 -12.00 -5.48 1.47
C ILE A 204 -11.97 -4.17 0.70
N VAL A 205 -11.39 -3.09 1.25
CA VAL A 205 -11.57 -1.74 0.71
C VAL A 205 -10.41 -1.32 -0.21
N GLU A 206 -9.20 -1.09 0.33
CA GLU A 206 -8.06 -0.63 -0.48
C GLU A 206 -6.78 -1.43 -0.19
N GLY A 207 -6.10 -1.96 -1.21
CA GLY A 207 -4.91 -2.77 -1.00
C GLY A 207 -3.70 -1.97 -0.55
N ILE A 208 -3.21 -1.09 -1.42
CA ILE A 208 -2.21 -0.08 -1.07
C ILE A 208 -2.86 1.30 -1.22
N ARG A 209 -2.83 2.09 -0.15
CA ARG A 209 -3.33 3.47 -0.15
C ARG A 209 -2.19 4.44 0.07
N ILE A 210 -2.16 5.50 -0.73
CA ILE A 210 -1.17 6.57 -0.69
C ILE A 210 -1.93 7.90 -0.74
N VAL A 211 -2.02 8.61 0.39
CA VAL A 211 -2.97 9.73 0.52
C VAL A 211 -2.47 10.89 1.40
N ASN A 212 -2.64 12.13 0.93
CA ASN A 212 -2.69 13.29 1.83
C ASN A 212 -4.16 13.60 2.10
N THR A 213 -4.57 13.75 3.37
CA THR A 213 -6.01 13.91 3.65
C THR A 213 -6.38 14.76 4.86
N ASN A 214 -7.61 15.29 4.83
CA ASN A 214 -8.28 15.96 5.95
C ASN A 214 -7.46 17.13 6.52
N GLY A 215 -7.06 18.07 5.67
CA GLY A 215 -6.30 19.26 6.06
C GLY A 215 -4.80 19.02 6.24
N ALA A 216 -4.26 17.90 5.78
CA ALA A 216 -2.81 17.69 5.60
C ALA A 216 -2.29 18.52 4.40
N ASP A 217 -2.55 19.82 4.42
CA ASP A 217 -2.19 20.77 3.37
C ASP A 217 -0.69 20.80 3.16
N GLN A 218 -0.24 20.95 1.91
CA GLN A 218 1.17 20.92 1.53
C GLN A 218 1.89 19.61 1.89
N GLY A 219 1.15 18.55 2.25
CA GLY A 219 1.69 17.22 2.49
C GLY A 219 2.35 16.65 1.23
N GLN A 220 3.42 15.90 1.42
CA GLN A 220 4.22 15.33 0.34
C GLN A 220 4.40 13.83 0.57
N ILE A 221 4.11 13.00 -0.43
CA ILE A 221 4.38 11.56 -0.37
C ILE A 221 5.10 11.13 -1.65
N PHE A 222 6.26 10.48 -1.50
CA PHE A 222 7.04 9.90 -2.58
C PHE A 222 7.13 8.39 -2.35
N ALA A 223 6.51 7.57 -3.19
CA ALA A 223 6.46 6.12 -3.02
C ALA A 223 7.13 5.38 -4.19
N ASP A 224 7.94 4.38 -3.86
CA ASP A 224 8.50 3.39 -4.79
C ASP A 224 7.90 2.01 -4.47
N LEU A 225 7.06 1.52 -5.37
CA LEU A 225 6.38 0.24 -5.33
C LEU A 225 7.12 -0.74 -6.26
N ARG A 226 7.47 -1.93 -5.75
CA ARG A 226 8.19 -2.94 -6.52
C ARG A 226 7.70 -4.35 -6.22
N GLY A 227 7.24 -5.07 -7.23
CA GLY A 227 6.93 -6.50 -7.14
C GLY A 227 5.82 -6.85 -6.14
N ASN A 228 4.96 -5.90 -5.76
CA ASN A 228 3.85 -6.19 -4.85
C ASN A 228 2.75 -6.95 -5.59
N HIS A 229 2.03 -7.81 -4.88
CA HIS A 229 0.84 -8.50 -5.36
C HIS A 229 -0.36 -8.08 -4.50
N VAL A 230 -1.39 -7.55 -5.14
CA VAL A 230 -2.53 -6.96 -4.47
C VAL A 230 -3.83 -7.44 -5.11
N HIS A 231 -4.70 -8.06 -4.32
CA HIS A 231 -5.91 -8.70 -4.81
C HIS A 231 -7.09 -8.65 -3.85
N ASP A 232 -8.28 -8.96 -4.37
CA ASP A 232 -9.56 -9.07 -3.66
C ASP A 232 -10.13 -7.80 -3.01
N PHE A 233 -9.52 -6.63 -3.20
CA PHE A 233 -10.05 -5.36 -2.70
C PHE A 233 -11.06 -4.72 -3.66
N TYR A 234 -11.87 -3.77 -3.18
CA TYR A 234 -12.59 -2.85 -4.06
C TYR A 234 -11.60 -2.03 -4.90
N PHE A 235 -10.53 -1.54 -4.30
CA PHE A 235 -9.45 -0.80 -4.95
C PHE A 235 -8.11 -1.49 -4.71
N GLY A 236 -7.44 -1.99 -5.75
CA GLY A 236 -6.09 -2.56 -5.59
C GLY A 236 -5.08 -1.51 -5.13
N LEU A 237 -5.07 -0.36 -5.80
CA LEU A 237 -4.25 0.80 -5.45
C LEU A 237 -5.10 2.07 -5.41
N LEU A 238 -4.93 2.89 -4.38
CA LEU A 238 -5.51 4.23 -4.31
C LEU A 238 -4.43 5.28 -4.06
N VAL A 239 -4.34 6.26 -4.96
CA VAL A 239 -3.40 7.40 -4.87
C VAL A 239 -4.19 8.69 -4.98
N ASN A 240 -4.24 9.51 -3.93
CA ASN A 240 -5.19 10.63 -3.87
C ASN A 240 -4.78 11.77 -2.91
N ASN A 241 -5.05 13.02 -3.27
CA ASN A 241 -5.08 14.14 -2.31
C ASN A 241 -6.53 14.48 -1.95
N ASN A 242 -6.97 14.10 -0.76
CA ASN A 242 -8.38 14.13 -0.37
C ASN A 242 -8.66 15.18 0.72
N ARG A 243 -9.38 16.25 0.39
CA ARG A 243 -9.68 17.38 1.31
C ARG A 243 -8.42 18.05 1.86
N CYS A 244 -7.50 18.39 0.97
CA CYS A 244 -6.29 19.15 1.29
C CYS A 244 -5.92 20.09 0.14
N SER A 245 -5.01 21.01 0.41
CA SER A 245 -4.55 22.00 -0.56
C SER A 245 -3.05 21.95 -0.80
N SER A 246 -2.63 22.20 -2.04
CA SER A 246 -1.22 22.29 -2.43
C SER A 246 -0.37 21.07 -2.08
N ALA A 247 -0.99 19.89 -1.95
CA ALA A 247 -0.34 18.64 -1.61
C ALA A 247 0.19 17.93 -2.86
N VAL A 248 1.22 17.12 -2.67
CA VAL A 248 1.92 16.40 -3.74
C VAL A 248 2.03 14.92 -3.41
N ILE A 249 1.73 14.08 -4.40
CA ILE A 249 2.02 12.64 -4.34
C ILE A 249 2.76 12.24 -5.62
N GLU A 250 3.88 11.55 -5.47
CA GLU A 250 4.57 10.87 -6.57
C GLU A 250 4.70 9.39 -6.27
N VAL A 251 4.31 8.55 -7.22
CA VAL A 251 4.39 7.09 -7.10
C VAL A 251 5.10 6.51 -8.32
N LYS A 252 6.06 5.63 -8.08
CA LYS A 252 6.72 4.81 -9.10
C LYS A 252 6.41 3.35 -8.81
N SER A 253 5.74 2.68 -9.73
CA SER A 253 5.40 1.26 -9.66
C SER A 253 6.22 0.48 -10.66
N ARG A 254 6.80 -0.66 -10.24
CA ARG A 254 7.65 -1.51 -11.08
C ARG A 254 7.36 -2.99 -10.84
N GLY A 255 6.77 -3.63 -11.85
CA GLY A 255 6.48 -5.06 -11.78
C GLY A 255 5.47 -5.44 -10.69
N ASP A 256 4.67 -4.48 -10.22
CA ASP A 256 3.57 -4.75 -9.30
C ASP A 256 2.40 -5.40 -10.06
N MET A 257 1.63 -6.23 -9.37
CA MET A 257 0.50 -6.97 -9.89
C MET A 257 -0.75 -6.65 -9.08
N PHE A 258 -1.68 -5.94 -9.71
CA PHE A 258 -3.01 -5.61 -9.20
C PHE A 258 -4.03 -6.45 -9.97
N GLU A 259 -4.50 -7.53 -9.35
CA GLU A 259 -5.40 -8.49 -9.98
C GLU A 259 -6.53 -8.92 -9.06
N GLY A 260 -7.67 -9.33 -9.61
CA GLY A 260 -8.80 -9.79 -8.80
C GLY A 260 -9.45 -8.72 -7.92
N ASN A 261 -9.10 -7.44 -8.08
CA ASN A 261 -9.76 -6.33 -7.37
C ASN A 261 -11.03 -5.90 -8.11
N GLY A 262 -11.87 -5.07 -7.49
CA GLY A 262 -12.97 -4.38 -8.19
C GLY A 262 -12.45 -3.41 -9.23
N LEU A 263 -11.56 -2.52 -8.81
CA LEU A 263 -10.79 -1.58 -9.62
C LEU A 263 -9.30 -1.79 -9.36
N GLY A 264 -8.51 -1.99 -10.41
CA GLY A 264 -7.06 -2.18 -10.29
C GLY A 264 -6.35 -0.99 -9.64
N ALA A 265 -6.61 0.23 -10.11
CA ALA A 265 -6.21 1.44 -9.40
C ALA A 265 -7.11 2.65 -9.63
N LEU A 266 -7.23 3.48 -8.58
CA LEU A 266 -7.77 4.83 -8.61
C LEU A 266 -6.64 5.85 -8.37
N ILE A 267 -6.39 6.71 -9.35
CA ILE A 267 -5.36 7.76 -9.30
C ILE A 267 -6.04 9.12 -9.44
N ALA A 268 -6.07 9.90 -8.36
CA ALA A 268 -6.77 11.17 -8.30
C ALA A 268 -5.87 12.34 -7.91
N GLY A 269 -6.09 13.49 -8.54
CA GLY A 269 -5.36 14.73 -8.29
C GLY A 269 -5.88 15.42 -7.05
N GLY A 270 -7.20 15.55 -6.95
CA GLY A 270 -7.91 16.00 -5.76
C GLY A 270 -9.26 15.31 -5.60
N THR A 271 -9.62 14.91 -4.38
CA THR A 271 -10.98 14.43 -4.06
C THR A 271 -11.59 15.23 -2.91
N ALA A 272 -12.89 15.50 -2.97
CA ALA A 272 -13.59 16.14 -1.85
C ALA A 272 -15.07 15.76 -1.80
N GLY A 273 -15.48 15.11 -0.69
CA GLY A 273 -16.90 14.94 -0.35
C GLY A 273 -17.44 15.87 0.74
N LEU A 274 -16.54 16.62 1.37
CA LEU A 274 -16.80 17.73 2.30
C LEU A 274 -15.60 18.65 2.20
N GLY A 275 -15.79 19.94 2.45
CA GLY A 275 -14.72 20.93 2.29
C GLY A 275 -14.22 20.99 0.84
N THR A 276 -12.95 21.30 0.65
CA THR A 276 -12.35 21.49 -0.68
C THR A 276 -11.05 20.73 -0.85
N SER A 277 -10.71 20.39 -2.09
CA SER A 277 -9.41 19.86 -2.51
C SER A 277 -8.86 20.70 -3.65
N VAL A 278 -7.78 21.44 -3.40
CA VAL A 278 -7.37 22.57 -4.26
C VAL A 278 -5.88 22.55 -4.58
N SER A 279 -5.52 22.78 -5.84
CA SER A 279 -4.13 22.95 -6.29
C SER A 279 -3.21 21.78 -5.97
N ASN A 280 -3.75 20.55 -5.92
CA ASN A 280 -2.96 19.37 -5.65
C ASN A 280 -2.33 18.78 -6.91
N SER A 281 -1.27 18.00 -6.74
CA SER A 281 -0.57 17.32 -7.83
C SER A 281 -0.33 15.85 -7.50
N THR A 282 -0.71 14.97 -8.42
CA THR A 282 -0.43 13.53 -8.35
C THR A 282 0.32 13.08 -9.59
N ILE A 283 1.50 12.49 -9.41
CA ILE A 283 2.27 11.85 -10.48
C ILE A 283 2.31 10.35 -10.22
N PHE A 284 1.86 9.56 -11.18
CA PHE A 284 1.91 8.10 -11.12
C PHE A 284 2.64 7.55 -12.33
N GLU A 285 3.74 6.84 -12.10
CA GLU A 285 4.48 6.14 -13.13
C GLU A 285 4.42 4.64 -12.89
N ALA A 286 4.05 3.85 -13.90
CA ALA A 286 4.11 2.40 -13.85
C ALA A 286 4.97 1.84 -14.98
N ARG A 287 5.86 0.90 -14.64
CA ARG A 287 6.74 0.20 -15.59
C ARG A 287 6.64 -1.31 -15.40
N ASN A 288 6.23 -2.02 -16.45
CA ASN A 288 6.06 -3.48 -16.43
C ASN A 288 5.08 -3.99 -15.34
N SER A 289 4.30 -3.10 -14.71
CA SER A 289 3.24 -3.48 -13.77
C SER A 289 2.02 -4.02 -14.53
N ALA A 290 1.11 -4.68 -13.81
CA ALA A 290 -0.09 -5.28 -14.38
C ALA A 290 -1.34 -4.88 -13.58
N PHE A 291 -2.38 -4.43 -14.28
CA PHE A 291 -3.73 -4.20 -13.79
C PHE A 291 -4.67 -5.11 -14.57
N ILE A 292 -4.74 -6.38 -14.15
CA ILE A 292 -5.31 -7.46 -14.97
C ILE A 292 -6.37 -8.22 -14.21
N ASN A 293 -7.40 -8.68 -14.90
CA ASN A 293 -8.44 -9.52 -14.30
C ASN A 293 -9.03 -8.90 -13.01
N ASN A 294 -9.16 -7.57 -12.95
CA ASN A 294 -9.86 -6.90 -11.85
C ASN A 294 -11.37 -7.06 -12.08
N ILE A 295 -11.85 -8.24 -11.68
CA ILE A 295 -13.25 -8.70 -11.73
C ILE A 295 -13.81 -8.97 -10.34
N GLY A 296 -13.11 -8.46 -9.32
CA GLY A 296 -13.42 -8.66 -7.92
C GLY A 296 -14.58 -7.80 -7.44
N PRO A 297 -14.80 -7.75 -6.12
CA PRO A 297 -15.91 -7.03 -5.54
C PRO A 297 -15.82 -5.53 -5.83
N VAL A 298 -16.95 -4.92 -6.17
CA VAL A 298 -17.06 -3.50 -6.53
C VAL A 298 -17.42 -2.68 -5.30
N ASP A 299 -16.86 -1.47 -5.18
CA ASP A 299 -17.23 -0.54 -4.13
C ASP A 299 -18.75 -0.24 -4.17
N PRO A 300 -19.50 -0.50 -3.08
CA PRO A 300 -20.95 -0.34 -3.09
C PRO A 300 -21.40 1.14 -3.10
N GLU A 301 -20.53 2.07 -2.73
CA GLU A 301 -20.87 3.50 -2.66
C GLU A 301 -20.78 4.16 -4.04
N PHE A 302 -19.70 3.91 -4.78
CA PHE A 302 -19.42 4.60 -6.04
C PHE A 302 -19.58 3.71 -7.28
N GLY A 303 -19.57 2.38 -7.13
CA GLY A 303 -19.65 1.46 -8.27
C GLY A 303 -18.39 1.43 -9.14
N ASP A 304 -17.30 2.04 -8.67
CA ASP A 304 -16.04 2.16 -9.40
C ASP A 304 -15.41 0.78 -9.60
N SER A 305 -15.10 0.46 -10.86
CA SER A 305 -14.64 -0.86 -11.26
C SER A 305 -13.88 -0.82 -12.59
N GLY A 306 -12.97 -1.77 -12.79
CA GLY A 306 -12.17 -1.91 -14.01
C GLY A 306 -10.67 -1.96 -13.79
N GLY A 307 -9.89 -1.56 -14.79
CA GLY A 307 -8.43 -1.61 -14.71
C GLY A 307 -7.85 -0.39 -14.02
N LEU A 308 -7.98 0.77 -14.67
CA LEU A 308 -7.45 2.05 -14.21
C LEU A 308 -8.52 3.14 -14.31
N LEU A 309 -8.72 3.88 -13.21
CA LEU A 309 -9.52 5.10 -13.18
C LEU A 309 -8.62 6.27 -12.79
N VAL A 310 -8.51 7.25 -13.69
CA VAL A 310 -7.67 8.44 -13.52
C VAL A 310 -8.53 9.69 -13.47
N LEU A 311 -8.40 10.48 -12.42
CA LEU A 311 -9.27 11.62 -12.15
C LEU A 311 -8.43 12.86 -11.88
N GLY A 312 -8.50 13.88 -12.74
CA GLY A 312 -7.95 15.20 -12.39
C GLY A 312 -8.53 15.68 -11.06
N ALA A 313 -9.85 15.53 -10.90
CA ALA A 313 -10.53 15.60 -9.62
C ALA A 313 -11.81 14.75 -9.53
N ASP A 314 -12.24 14.48 -8.30
CA ASP A 314 -13.52 13.83 -7.97
C ASP A 314 -14.25 14.56 -6.83
N ALA A 315 -15.51 14.90 -7.02
CA ALA A 315 -16.27 15.74 -6.09
C ALA A 315 -17.66 15.15 -5.78
N PHE A 316 -18.08 15.25 -4.52
CA PHE A 316 -19.41 14.78 -4.08
C PHE A 316 -20.39 15.93 -3.80
N GLY A 317 -20.07 17.11 -4.32
CA GLY A 317 -20.90 18.30 -4.26
C GLY A 317 -20.34 19.41 -5.16
N PRO A 318 -21.04 20.55 -5.25
CA PRO A 318 -20.63 21.63 -6.13
C PRO A 318 -19.39 22.35 -5.60
N ASP A 319 -18.54 22.82 -6.50
CA ASP A 319 -17.44 23.75 -6.18
C ASP A 319 -16.51 23.26 -5.05
N MET A 320 -16.13 21.98 -5.08
CA MET A 320 -15.27 21.36 -4.08
C MET A 320 -13.85 21.10 -4.57
N THR A 321 -13.61 21.04 -5.89
CA THR A 321 -12.32 20.60 -6.44
C THR A 321 -11.81 21.53 -7.53
N PHE A 322 -10.66 22.17 -7.30
CA PHE A 322 -10.11 23.18 -8.22
C PHE A 322 -8.62 23.03 -8.46
N TYR A 323 -8.19 23.31 -9.68
CA TYR A 323 -6.76 23.42 -10.02
C TYR A 323 -5.94 22.15 -9.73
N ASN A 324 -6.59 20.98 -9.63
CA ASN A 324 -5.90 19.73 -9.36
C ASN A 324 -5.31 19.14 -10.65
N THR A 325 -4.16 18.50 -10.52
CA THR A 325 -3.47 17.89 -11.67
C THR A 325 -3.11 16.45 -11.39
N VAL A 326 -3.30 15.60 -12.40
CA VAL A 326 -2.78 14.23 -12.43
C VAL A 326 -1.94 14.01 -13.67
N ASN A 327 -0.79 13.37 -13.50
CA ASN A 327 0.06 12.90 -14.59
C ASN A 327 0.33 11.41 -14.43
N VAL A 328 -0.25 10.61 -15.33
CA VAL A 328 -0.06 9.16 -15.39
C VAL A 328 0.88 8.81 -16.55
N GLN A 329 1.93 8.05 -16.26
CA GLN A 329 2.86 7.53 -17.26
C GLN A 329 2.91 6.00 -17.19
N LEU A 330 2.46 5.33 -18.25
CA LEU A 330 2.47 3.88 -18.35
C LEU A 330 3.48 3.44 -19.41
N ARG A 331 4.42 2.56 -19.03
CA ARG A 331 5.42 2.01 -19.94
C ARG A 331 5.45 0.50 -19.83
N ASN A 332 5.09 -0.17 -20.92
CA ASN A 332 4.97 -1.63 -20.96
C ASN A 332 4.07 -2.21 -19.85
N THR A 333 3.15 -1.39 -19.33
CA THR A 333 2.13 -1.79 -18.37
C THR A 333 1.02 -2.54 -19.09
N ARG A 334 0.58 -3.66 -18.50
CA ARG A 334 -0.56 -4.45 -18.99
C ARG A 334 -1.83 -4.02 -18.27
N VAL A 335 -2.88 -3.74 -19.03
CA VAL A 335 -4.22 -3.46 -18.50
C VAL A 335 -5.20 -4.22 -19.39
N SER A 336 -5.83 -5.27 -18.86
CA SER A 336 -6.65 -6.16 -19.67
C SER A 336 -7.49 -7.11 -18.83
N GLY A 337 -8.62 -7.56 -19.38
CA GLY A 337 -9.46 -8.59 -18.75
C GLY A 337 -10.18 -8.08 -17.49
N ASN A 338 -10.21 -6.76 -17.30
CA ASN A 338 -10.90 -6.15 -16.18
C ASN A 338 -12.40 -6.06 -16.46
N GLN A 339 -13.21 -5.97 -15.40
CA GLN A 339 -14.64 -5.73 -15.57
C GLN A 339 -14.88 -4.32 -16.12
N ASN A 340 -15.95 -4.12 -16.88
CA ASN A 340 -16.31 -2.82 -17.46
C ASN A 340 -15.21 -2.23 -18.37
N ILE A 341 -14.44 -1.24 -17.89
CA ILE A 341 -13.50 -0.46 -18.68
C ILE A 341 -12.07 -0.72 -18.19
N ASP A 342 -11.18 -1.07 -19.13
CA ASP A 342 -9.76 -1.27 -18.81
C ASP A 342 -9.08 0.04 -18.37
N PHE A 343 -9.32 1.15 -19.06
CA PHE A 343 -8.77 2.45 -18.68
C PHE A 343 -9.78 3.58 -18.95
N GLN A 344 -10.24 4.23 -17.86
CA GLN A 344 -11.09 5.41 -17.89
C GLN A 344 -10.39 6.63 -17.28
N ALA A 345 -10.66 7.81 -17.85
CA ALA A 345 -10.05 9.06 -17.40
C ALA A 345 -11.03 10.23 -17.42
N PHE A 346 -11.02 11.02 -16.33
CA PHE A 346 -11.76 12.27 -16.20
C PHE A 346 -10.88 13.46 -15.89
N GLY A 347 -11.21 14.63 -16.44
CA GLY A 347 -10.61 15.90 -16.01
C GLY A 347 -11.21 16.31 -14.68
N SER A 348 -12.54 16.27 -14.60
CA SER A 348 -13.30 16.33 -13.34
C SER A 348 -14.49 15.38 -13.40
N ARG A 349 -14.75 14.68 -12.30
CA ARG A 349 -15.98 13.90 -12.09
C ARG A 349 -16.70 14.43 -10.86
N SER A 350 -18.02 14.51 -10.94
CA SER A 350 -18.88 14.69 -9.78
C SER A 350 -19.94 13.62 -9.73
N LEU A 351 -20.00 12.96 -8.57
CA LEU A 351 -21.00 11.94 -8.25
C LEU A 351 -22.17 12.51 -7.41
N ALA A 352 -22.29 13.85 -7.38
CA ALA A 352 -23.39 14.51 -6.70
C ALA A 352 -24.75 14.16 -7.35
N ASN A 353 -25.79 14.04 -6.51
CA ASN A 353 -27.15 13.82 -6.96
C ASN A 353 -28.08 14.88 -6.33
N PRO A 354 -28.66 15.82 -7.11
CA PRO A 354 -28.59 15.92 -8.57
C PRO A 354 -27.19 16.25 -9.10
N PRO A 355 -26.88 15.90 -10.37
CA PRO A 355 -25.58 16.18 -10.96
C PRO A 355 -25.26 17.68 -10.97
N VAL A 356 -24.13 18.05 -10.38
CA VAL A 356 -23.61 19.43 -10.35
C VAL A 356 -22.12 19.44 -10.66
N LEU A 357 -21.62 20.55 -11.16
CA LEU A 357 -20.20 20.67 -11.47
C LEU A 357 -19.38 20.69 -10.16
N GLY A 358 -18.48 19.71 -10.02
CA GLY A 358 -17.65 19.54 -8.82
C GLY A 358 -16.57 20.61 -8.62
N GLY A 359 -16.32 21.41 -9.66
CA GLY A 359 -15.31 22.46 -9.72
C GLY A 359 -14.58 22.48 -11.06
N THR A 360 -13.59 23.35 -11.20
CA THR A 360 -13.02 23.77 -12.49
C THR A 360 -11.49 23.73 -12.51
N ASN A 361 -10.91 23.78 -13.72
CA ASN A 361 -9.47 23.76 -13.97
C ASN A 361 -8.76 22.50 -13.43
N ASN A 362 -9.41 21.35 -13.48
CA ASN A 362 -8.81 20.08 -13.11
C ASN A 362 -8.31 19.34 -14.37
N HIS A 363 -7.11 18.78 -14.30
CA HIS A 363 -6.41 18.28 -15.48
C HIS A 363 -5.86 16.87 -15.27
N ALA A 364 -6.15 15.97 -16.20
CA ALA A 364 -5.51 14.66 -16.28
C ALA A 364 -4.64 14.56 -17.54
N LEU A 365 -3.36 14.23 -17.38
CA LEU A 365 -2.43 13.95 -18.47
C LEU A 365 -2.03 12.48 -18.41
N ILE A 366 -2.22 11.77 -19.51
CA ILE A 366 -1.92 10.35 -19.64
C ILE A 366 -0.88 10.19 -20.75
N LYS A 367 0.24 9.57 -20.43
CA LYS A 367 1.32 9.27 -21.37
C LYS A 367 1.53 7.78 -21.44
N LEU A 368 1.40 7.22 -22.64
CA LEU A 368 1.47 5.80 -22.90
C LEU A 368 2.74 5.51 -23.72
N TYR A 369 3.50 4.49 -23.32
CA TYR A 369 4.75 4.13 -23.96
C TYR A 369 4.88 2.62 -24.16
N GLY A 370 5.62 2.21 -25.20
CA GLY A 370 5.88 0.80 -25.46
C GLY A 370 4.58 0.02 -25.68
N LEU A 371 4.38 -1.10 -24.98
CA LEU A 371 3.13 -1.87 -25.10
C LEU A 371 1.89 -1.08 -24.63
N SER A 372 2.05 -0.15 -23.70
CA SER A 372 0.93 0.64 -23.16
C SER A 372 0.31 1.59 -24.18
N ARG A 373 0.98 1.90 -25.29
CA ARG A 373 0.45 2.79 -26.35
C ARG A 373 -0.82 2.25 -27.02
N PHE A 374 -1.07 0.94 -26.90
CA PHE A 374 -2.23 0.26 -27.48
C PHE A 374 -3.43 0.20 -26.53
N LEU A 375 -3.31 0.74 -25.31
CA LEU A 375 -4.44 0.84 -24.40
C LEU A 375 -5.48 1.81 -24.96
N ASP A 376 -6.73 1.34 -24.98
CA ASP A 376 -7.86 2.23 -25.22
C ASP A 376 -8.18 2.99 -23.94
N VAL A 377 -8.35 4.31 -24.06
CA VAL A 377 -8.59 5.21 -22.92
C VAL A 377 -9.92 5.88 -23.15
N VAL A 378 -10.90 5.56 -22.30
CA VAL A 378 -12.20 6.24 -22.31
C VAL A 378 -12.05 7.58 -21.63
N VAL A 379 -12.13 8.65 -22.42
CA VAL A 379 -11.87 10.03 -21.98
C VAL A 379 -13.18 10.77 -21.77
N THR A 380 -13.29 11.49 -20.65
CA THR A 380 -14.36 12.46 -20.40
C THR A 380 -13.76 13.71 -19.75
N HIS A 381 -13.80 14.87 -20.41
CA HIS A 381 -13.19 16.08 -19.83
C HIS A 381 -13.84 16.52 -18.51
N SER A 382 -15.17 16.47 -18.45
CA SER A 382 -15.92 16.83 -17.26
C SER A 382 -17.23 16.04 -17.22
N LEU A 383 -17.59 15.54 -16.04
CA LEU A 383 -18.89 14.95 -15.76
C LEU A 383 -19.44 15.53 -14.46
N PRO A 384 -20.50 16.36 -14.46
CA PRO A 384 -21.20 16.95 -15.61
C PRO A 384 -20.30 17.82 -16.51
N GLU A 385 -20.82 18.18 -17.68
CA GLU A 385 -20.12 19.05 -18.63
C GLU A 385 -19.76 20.40 -17.98
N ASP A 386 -18.51 20.83 -18.18
CA ASP A 386 -18.03 22.15 -17.77
C ASP A 386 -18.24 23.13 -18.92
N PRO A 387 -19.17 24.10 -18.81
CA PRO A 387 -19.51 25.01 -19.90
C PRO A 387 -18.34 25.88 -20.35
N ASN A 388 -17.32 26.05 -19.51
CA ASN A 388 -16.13 26.84 -19.81
C ASN A 388 -14.96 25.99 -20.31
N ASN A 389 -15.12 24.66 -20.43
CA ASN A 389 -14.10 23.73 -20.90
C ASN A 389 -12.74 23.86 -20.17
N THR A 390 -12.78 24.14 -18.87
CA THR A 390 -11.59 24.31 -18.03
C THR A 390 -11.04 22.98 -17.54
N ASN A 391 -11.91 21.99 -17.31
CA ASN A 391 -11.49 20.63 -16.98
C ASN A 391 -11.01 19.91 -18.24
N THR A 392 -9.86 19.25 -18.19
CA THR A 392 -9.29 18.59 -19.39
C THR A 392 -8.69 17.23 -19.11
N VAL A 393 -8.64 16.42 -20.17
CA VAL A 393 -7.93 15.13 -20.22
C VAL A 393 -7.11 15.11 -21.49
N THR A 394 -5.83 14.82 -21.39
CA THR A 394 -4.94 14.73 -22.55
C THR A 394 -4.30 13.36 -22.58
N VAL A 395 -4.38 12.67 -23.72
CA VAL A 395 -3.74 11.36 -23.93
C VAL A 395 -2.64 11.50 -24.99
N VAL A 396 -1.43 11.11 -24.64
CA VAL A 396 -0.25 11.09 -25.51
C VAL A 396 0.22 9.64 -25.65
N ARG A 397 0.51 9.20 -26.88
CA ARG A 397 0.86 7.81 -27.22
C ARG A 397 2.21 7.69 -27.91
#